data_AF-A0A7C3NVZ5-F1
#
_entry.id   AF-A0A7C3NVZ5-F1
#
_cell.length_a   1.000
_cell.length_b   1.000
_cell.length_c   1.000
_cell.angle_alpha   90.00
_cell.angle_beta   90.00
_cell.angle_gamma   90.00
#
_symmetry.space_group_name_H-M   'P 1'
#
loop_
_entity.id
_entity.type
_entity.pdbx_description
1 polymer ?
#
loop_
_entity_poly.entity_id
_entity_poly.type
_entity_poly.pdbx_seq_one_letter_code
_entity_poly.pdbx_strand_id
1 'polypeptide(L)'
;MKPGVVFRDWLRSGGNGPEMVVIPASKFRMGDTRGKHGKDELPVHEVKIQKPFAVSRYEVTFDQYDEFAKATDRKLPDDEGLGRGRQPVIRISWNDAVA
;
A
#
# COMPACT_ATOMS: atom_id res chain seq x y z
N MET A 1 -8.51 16.41 -4.47
CA MET A 1 -8.84 15.59 -5.65
C MET A 1 -10.21 14.96 -5.48
N LYS A 2 -10.93 14.67 -6.57
CA LYS A 2 -12.25 14.02 -6.49
C LYS A 2 -12.08 12.54 -6.05
N PRO A 3 -13.03 11.95 -5.29
CA PRO A 3 -12.99 10.53 -4.94
C PRO A 3 -12.88 9.63 -6.19
N GLY A 4 -12.14 8.53 -6.08
CA GLY A 4 -11.93 7.59 -7.19
C GLY A 4 -10.97 8.05 -8.27
N VAL A 5 -10.40 9.26 -8.16
CA VAL A 5 -9.32 9.71 -9.05
C VAL A 5 -8.10 8.82 -8.86
N VAL A 6 -7.57 8.35 -9.98
CA VAL A 6 -6.30 7.62 -10.07
C VAL A 6 -5.23 8.58 -10.58
N PHE A 7 -4.09 8.63 -9.91
CA PHE A 7 -2.97 9.50 -10.29
C PHE A 7 -1.63 8.86 -9.93
N ARG A 8 -0.55 9.46 -10.42
CA ARG A 8 0.84 9.14 -10.05
C ARG A 8 1.57 10.44 -9.79
N ASP A 9 2.37 10.47 -8.74
CA ASP A 9 3.26 11.59 -8.47
C ASP A 9 4.55 11.45 -9.28
N TRP A 10 5.07 12.57 -9.76
CA TRP A 10 6.41 12.60 -10.35
C TRP A 10 7.44 12.65 -9.24
N LEU A 11 8.36 11.68 -9.20
CA LEU A 11 9.39 11.61 -8.16
C LEU A 11 10.54 12.56 -8.47
N ARG A 12 11.18 13.08 -7.41
CA ARG A 12 12.37 13.93 -7.54
C ARG A 12 13.57 13.19 -8.15
N SER A 13 13.62 11.87 -7.98
CA SER A 13 14.59 10.96 -8.61
C SER A 13 14.34 10.77 -10.12
N GLY A 14 13.24 11.29 -10.65
CA GLY A 14 12.73 10.96 -11.98
C GLY A 14 11.75 9.79 -11.92
N GLY A 15 10.92 9.65 -12.95
CA GLY A 15 9.93 8.58 -13.01
C GLY A 15 8.66 8.86 -12.21
N ASN A 16 7.79 7.86 -12.16
CA ASN A 16 6.48 7.95 -11.51
C ASN A 16 6.46 7.10 -10.24
N GLY A 17 5.90 7.67 -9.17
CA GLY A 17 5.55 6.92 -7.99
C GLY A 17 4.44 5.89 -8.26
N PRO A 18 4.03 5.16 -7.21
CA PRO A 18 2.94 4.21 -7.30
C PRO A 18 1.65 4.85 -7.83
N GLU A 19 0.82 4.02 -8.45
CA GLU A 19 -0.53 4.44 -8.81
C GLU A 19 -1.37 4.58 -7.55
N MET A 20 -1.85 5.79 -7.29
CA MET A 20 -2.61 6.14 -6.10
C MET A 20 -4.08 6.31 -6.45
N VAL A 21 -4.97 5.91 -5.55
CA VAL A 21 -6.42 6.12 -5.66
C VAL A 21 -6.94 6.91 -4.47
N VAL A 22 -7.78 7.91 -4.74
CA VAL A 22 -8.37 8.75 -3.69
C VAL A 22 -9.56 8.06 -3.04
N ILE A 23 -9.45 7.81 -1.74
CA ILE A 23 -10.53 7.33 -0.87
C ILE A 23 -11.25 8.53 -0.26
N PRO A 24 -12.60 8.64 -0.40
CA PRO A 24 -13.36 9.74 0.18
C PRO A 24 -13.42 9.67 1.71
N ALA A 25 -13.68 10.83 2.33
CA ALA A 25 -14.22 10.86 3.68
C ALA A 25 -15.54 10.08 3.72
N SER A 26 -15.65 9.12 4.61
CA SER A 26 -16.78 8.19 4.65
C SER A 26 -16.91 7.52 6.02
N LYS A 27 -17.98 6.74 6.19
CA LYS A 27 -18.18 5.84 7.31
C LYS A 27 -18.43 4.44 6.75
N PHE A 28 -17.86 3.43 7.40
CA PHE A 28 -18.10 2.03 7.02
C PHE A 28 -18.01 1.12 8.24
N ARG A 29 -18.51 -0.11 8.10
CA ARG A 29 -18.40 -1.15 9.13
C ARG A 29 -17.13 -1.96 8.90
N MET A 30 -16.22 -1.95 9.87
CA MET A 30 -14.97 -2.74 9.86
C MET A 30 -15.14 -4.00 10.73
N GLY A 31 -14.60 -5.12 10.26
CA GLY A 31 -14.69 -6.44 10.89
C GLY A 31 -15.52 -7.43 10.07
N ASP A 32 -15.60 -8.67 10.55
CA ASP A 32 -16.30 -9.74 9.84
C ASP A 32 -17.83 -9.63 9.99
N THR A 33 -18.50 -9.27 8.90
CA THR A 33 -19.97 -9.16 8.82
C THR A 33 -20.65 -10.44 8.36
N ARG A 34 -19.90 -11.44 7.91
CA ARG A 34 -20.40 -12.68 7.31
C ARG A 34 -20.21 -13.90 8.21
N GLY A 35 -19.47 -13.76 9.31
CA GLY A 35 -19.24 -14.81 10.30
C GLY A 35 -18.39 -15.95 9.76
N LYS A 36 -17.42 -15.64 8.88
CA LYS A 36 -16.53 -16.60 8.23
C LYS A 36 -15.10 -16.58 8.78
N HIS A 37 -14.75 -15.63 9.64
CA HIS A 37 -13.37 -15.43 10.10
C HIS A 37 -13.21 -15.51 11.62
N GLY A 38 -11.98 -15.24 12.09
CA GLY A 38 -11.57 -15.39 13.47
C GLY A 38 -12.17 -14.36 14.43
N LYS A 39 -12.02 -14.62 15.74
CA LYS A 39 -12.52 -13.74 16.81
C LYS A 39 -11.82 -12.38 16.85
N ASP A 40 -10.62 -12.29 16.28
CA ASP A 40 -9.82 -11.08 16.12
C ASP A 40 -10.42 -10.09 15.10
N GLU A 41 -11.29 -10.54 14.21
CA GLU A 41 -12.05 -9.68 13.28
C GLU A 41 -13.37 -9.17 13.88
N LEU A 42 -13.63 -9.42 15.17
CA LEU A 42 -14.85 -9.06 15.88
C LEU A 42 -14.56 -8.15 17.10
N PRO A 43 -15.53 -7.33 17.54
CA PRO A 43 -16.83 -7.10 16.93
C PRO A 43 -16.76 -6.13 15.74
N VAL A 44 -17.75 -6.25 14.85
CA VAL A 44 -17.95 -5.25 13.79
C VAL A 44 -18.28 -3.90 14.40
N HIS A 45 -17.54 -2.87 14.02
CA HIS A 45 -17.72 -1.50 14.53
C HIS A 45 -17.69 -0.46 13.39
N GLU A 46 -18.25 0.73 13.63
CA GLU A 46 -18.22 1.83 12.67
C GLU A 46 -16.87 2.56 12.73
N VAL A 47 -16.22 2.72 11.58
CA VAL A 47 -15.02 3.54 11.39
C VAL A 47 -15.37 4.76 10.55
N LYS A 48 -14.91 5.95 10.99
CA LYS A 48 -15.10 7.22 10.29
C LYS A 48 -13.77 7.73 9.73
N ILE A 49 -13.67 7.81 8.41
CA ILE A 49 -12.59 8.51 7.70
C ILE A 49 -12.97 9.98 7.62
N GLN A 50 -12.30 10.83 8.40
CA GLN A 50 -12.68 12.25 8.54
C GLN A 50 -12.35 13.10 7.31
N LYS A 51 -11.24 12.78 6.63
CA LYS A 51 -10.73 13.51 5.47
C LYS A 51 -10.38 12.52 4.36
N PRO A 52 -10.58 12.88 3.09
CA PRO A 52 -10.12 12.03 2.00
C PRO A 52 -8.60 11.87 2.07
N PHE A 53 -8.11 10.70 1.67
CA PHE A 53 -6.69 10.39 1.55
C PHE A 53 -6.47 9.52 0.31
N ALA A 54 -5.22 9.36 -0.11
CA ALA A 54 -4.88 8.47 -1.20
C ALA A 54 -4.14 7.23 -0.67
N VAL A 55 -4.41 6.07 -1.27
CA VAL A 55 -3.71 4.81 -0.99
C VAL A 55 -3.21 4.24 -2.30
N SER A 56 -2.11 3.48 -2.28
CA SER A 56 -1.66 2.78 -3.48
C SER A 56 -2.75 1.83 -3.94
N ARG A 57 -3.06 1.85 -5.23
CA ARG A 57 -4.09 1.00 -5.84
C ARG A 57 -3.69 -0.47 -5.81
N TYR A 58 -2.39 -0.73 -5.84
CA TYR A 58 -1.77 -2.05 -5.78
C TYR A 58 -0.74 -2.07 -4.65
N GLU A 59 -0.33 -3.26 -4.24
CA GLU A 59 0.86 -3.43 -3.41
C GLU A 59 2.08 -2.81 -4.07
N VAL A 60 3.02 -2.32 -3.26
CA VAL A 60 4.30 -1.82 -3.76
C VAL A 60 5.04 -2.97 -4.42
N THR A 61 5.54 -2.75 -5.63
CA THR A 61 6.21 -3.78 -6.42
C THR A 61 7.71 -3.84 -6.15
N PHE A 62 8.36 -4.94 -6.52
CA PHE A 62 9.83 -5.03 -6.48
C PHE A 62 10.50 -3.93 -7.30
N ASP A 63 9.99 -3.59 -8.50
CA ASP A 63 10.58 -2.50 -9.31
C ASP A 63 10.58 -1.16 -8.57
N GLN A 64 9.49 -0.84 -7.88
CA GLN A 64 9.34 0.39 -7.11
C GLN A 64 10.21 0.39 -5.85
N TYR A 65 10.23 -0.73 -5.12
CA TYR A 65 11.05 -0.84 -3.91
C TYR A 65 12.55 -0.85 -4.25
N ASP A 66 12.95 -1.47 -5.36
CA ASP A 66 14.35 -1.50 -5.79
C ASP A 66 14.86 -0.10 -6.16
N GLU A 67 14.02 0.75 -6.75
CA GLU A 67 14.35 2.16 -6.97
C GLU A 67 14.57 2.90 -5.63
N PHE A 68 13.64 2.73 -4.68
CA PHE A 68 13.76 3.29 -3.34
C PHE A 68 15.02 2.81 -2.60
N ALA A 69 15.28 1.50 -2.63
CA ALA A 69 16.41 0.89 -1.93
C ALA A 69 17.74 1.38 -2.52
N LYS A 70 17.86 1.46 -3.84
CA LYS A 70 19.05 2.05 -4.50
C LYS A 70 19.23 3.52 -4.15
N ALA A 71 18.14 4.30 -4.13
CA ALA A 71 18.19 5.72 -3.81
C ALA A 71 18.54 6.02 -2.34
N THR A 72 18.32 5.05 -1.44
CA THR A 72 18.55 5.20 0.00
C THR A 72 19.67 4.31 0.54
N ASP A 73 20.44 3.68 -0.35
CA ASP A 73 21.54 2.75 -0.03
C ASP A 73 21.11 1.61 0.91
N ARG A 74 19.93 1.04 0.66
CA ARG A 74 19.37 -0.09 1.39
C ARG A 74 19.56 -1.39 0.62
N LYS A 75 19.68 -2.49 1.36
CA LYS A 75 19.76 -3.83 0.78
C LYS A 75 18.45 -4.18 0.07
N LEU A 76 18.57 -4.78 -1.11
CA LEU A 76 17.41 -5.32 -1.82
C LEU A 76 16.82 -6.52 -1.07
N PRO A 77 15.49 -6.63 -0.94
CA PRO A 77 14.84 -7.77 -0.33
C PRO A 77 14.93 -9.00 -1.23
N ASP A 78 14.97 -10.17 -0.59
CA ASP A 78 14.95 -11.48 -1.25
C ASP A 78 13.58 -11.70 -1.93
N ASP A 79 13.58 -12.29 -3.11
CA ASP A 79 12.37 -12.66 -3.86
C ASP A 79 11.94 -14.11 -3.62
N GLU A 80 12.68 -14.86 -2.80
CA GLU A 80 12.45 -16.27 -2.48
C GLU A 80 12.44 -17.20 -3.71
N GLY A 81 13.00 -16.76 -4.83
CA GLY A 81 12.90 -17.47 -6.11
C GLY A 81 11.51 -17.43 -6.76
N LEU A 82 10.59 -16.61 -6.27
CA LEU A 82 9.26 -16.38 -6.88
C LEU A 82 9.32 -15.36 -8.02
N GLY A 83 10.44 -14.63 -8.13
CA GLY A 83 10.71 -13.62 -9.15
C GLY A 83 10.36 -12.20 -8.71
N ARG A 84 10.87 -11.22 -9.47
CA ARG A 84 10.78 -9.78 -9.19
C ARG A 84 9.87 -9.05 -10.19
N GLY A 85 10.11 -7.75 -10.36
CA GLY A 85 9.42 -6.91 -11.34
C GLY A 85 8.18 -6.28 -10.75
N ARG A 86 7.05 -6.43 -11.46
CA ARG A 86 5.73 -5.92 -11.06
C ARG A 86 5.01 -6.76 -10.01
N GLN A 87 5.66 -7.77 -9.46
CA GLN A 87 5.14 -8.55 -8.33
C GLN A 87 5.25 -7.73 -7.03
N PRO A 88 4.36 -7.94 -6.04
CA PRO A 88 4.47 -7.31 -4.73
C PRO A 88 5.82 -7.59 -4.09
N VAL A 89 6.45 -6.55 -3.53
CA VAL A 89 7.65 -6.73 -2.73
C VAL A 89 7.29 -7.51 -1.47
N ILE A 90 8.07 -8.54 -1.18
CA ILE A 90 7.96 -9.37 0.01
C ILE A 90 9.28 -9.32 0.79
N ARG A 91 9.31 -9.93 1.98
CA ARG A 91 10.52 -10.04 2.81
C ARG A 91 11.14 -8.70 3.21
N ILE A 92 10.30 -7.67 3.38
CA ILE A 92 10.69 -6.41 4.02
C ILE A 92 10.12 -6.35 5.44
N SER A 93 10.83 -5.69 6.35
CA SER A 93 10.36 -5.47 7.72
C SER A 93 9.40 -4.28 7.81
N TRP A 94 8.72 -4.12 8.95
CA TRP A 94 7.94 -2.91 9.20
C TRP A 94 8.81 -1.65 9.15
N ASN A 95 10.05 -1.72 9.65
CA ASN A 95 11.00 -0.60 9.60
C ASN A 95 11.36 -0.21 8.17
N ASP A 96 11.46 -1.20 7.27
CA ASP A 96 11.70 -0.98 5.84
C ASP A 96 10.48 -0.35 5.14
N ALA A 97 9.26 -0.66 5.61
CA ALA A 97 8.05 -0.11 5.03
C ALA A 97 7.80 1.36 5.40
N VAL A 98 8.33 1.83 6.54
CA VAL A 98 8.16 3.21 7.03
C VAL A 98 9.39 4.10 6.81
N ALA A 99 10.36 3.59 6.06
CA ALA A 99 11.74 4.05 5.93
C ALA A 99 11.99 5.31 5.07
#